data_AF-X8DZF9-F1
#
_entry.id   AF-X8DZF9-F1
#
_cell.length_a   1.000
_cell.length_b   1.000
_cell.length_c   1.000
_cell.angle_alpha   90.00
_cell.angle_beta   90.00
_cell.angle_gamma   90.00
#
_symmetry.space_group_name_H-M   'P 1'
#
loop_
_entity.id
_entity.type
_entity.pdbx_description
1 polymer ?
#
loop_
_entity_poly.entity_id
_entity_poly.type
_entity_poly.pdbx_seq_one_letter_code
_entity_poly.pdbx_strand_id
1 'polypeptide(L)'
;MMGTTDRPTQVESMILPPIAHDVRVISIAMFTKGNAPVAWRGPMLHRALQQFLADVYWGELDVLLLDLPRAPATSPSRSRN
;
A
#
# COMPACT_ATOMS: atom_id res chain seq x y z
N MET A 1 1.25 10.61 -4.57
CA MET A 1 -0.13 10.56 -5.11
C MET A 1 -1.09 11.56 -4.45
N MET A 2 -0.76 12.20 -3.32
CA MET A 2 -1.70 13.13 -2.63
C MET A 2 -1.07 14.47 -2.25
N GLY A 3 0.05 14.86 -2.87
CA GLY A 3 0.73 16.14 -2.61
C GLY A 3 1.37 16.32 -1.21
N THR A 4 1.07 15.44 -0.25
CA THR A 4 1.66 15.47 1.10
C THR A 4 3.05 14.81 1.14
N THR A 5 3.94 15.41 1.93
CA THR A 5 5.24 14.85 2.33
C THR A 5 5.23 14.28 3.75
N ASP A 6 4.07 14.28 4.40
CA ASP A 6 3.91 13.81 5.77
C ASP A 6 4.16 12.31 5.86
N ARG A 7 4.71 11.90 7.00
CA ARG A 7 5.02 10.51 7.27
C ARG A 7 4.03 9.93 8.28
N PRO A 8 3.71 8.62 8.15
CA PRO A 8 2.95 7.92 9.17
C PRO A 8 3.63 8.01 10.55
N THR A 9 2.82 8.17 11.59
CA THR A 9 3.30 8.22 12.98
C THR A 9 2.96 6.91 13.66
N GLN A 10 3.95 6.27 14.31
CA GLN A 10 3.69 5.08 15.11
C GLN A 10 3.21 5.49 16.51
N VAL A 11 2.08 4.95 16.93
CA VAL A 11 1.51 5.13 18.27
C VAL A 11 1.21 3.76 18.83
N GLU A 12 1.97 3.38 19.85
CA GLU A 12 1.94 2.02 20.41
C GLU A 12 2.17 0.96 19.32
N SER A 13 1.21 0.05 19.12
CA SER A 13 1.21 -0.98 18.07
C SER A 13 0.57 -0.53 16.76
N MET A 14 -0.01 0.67 16.71
CA MET A 14 -0.77 1.17 15.56
C MET A 14 0.01 2.23 14.77
N ILE A 15 -0.39 2.41 13.52
CA ILE A 15 0.12 3.41 12.60
C ILE A 15 -0.98 4.45 12.37
N LEU A 16 -0.73 5.69 12.77
CA LEU A 16 -1.55 6.83 12.40
C LEU A 16 -1.16 7.29 10.98
N PRO A 17 -2.06 7.18 9.99
CA PRO A 17 -1.78 7.65 8.64
C PRO A 17 -1.83 9.19 8.59
N PRO A 18 -1.03 9.84 7.75
CA PRO A 18 -1.20 11.25 7.48
C PRO A 18 -2.57 11.54 6.88
N ILE A 19 -3.03 12.78 7.07
CA ILE A 19 -4.28 13.29 6.52
C ILE A 19 -3.93 14.28 5.40
N ALA A 20 -4.45 14.04 4.20
CA ALA A 20 -4.33 14.93 3.06
C ALA A 20 -5.71 15.19 2.48
N HIS A 21 -6.10 16.46 2.37
CA HIS A 21 -7.44 16.84 1.90
C HIS A 21 -8.57 16.15 2.67
N ASP A 22 -8.45 16.09 4.01
CA ASP A 22 -9.37 15.40 4.92
C ASP A 22 -9.52 13.89 4.70
N VAL A 23 -8.65 13.30 3.87
CA VAL A 23 -8.58 11.85 3.63
C VAL A 23 -7.36 11.28 4.35
N ARG A 24 -7.55 10.18 5.08
CA ARG A 24 -6.45 9.38 5.64
C ARG A 24 -5.77 8.61 4.51
N VAL A 25 -4.44 8.73 4.40
CA VAL A 25 -3.69 8.14 3.28
C VAL A 25 -2.50 7.33 3.80
N ILE A 26 -2.36 6.09 3.33
CA ILE A 26 -1.18 5.27 3.55
C ILE A 26 -0.62 4.83 2.20
N SER A 27 0.70 4.83 2.05
CA SER A 27 1.36 4.30 0.86
C SER A 27 2.70 3.69 1.23
N ILE A 28 3.09 2.62 0.55
CA ILE A 28 4.37 1.95 0.83
C ILE A 28 5.56 2.86 0.47
N ALA A 29 5.36 3.78 -0.49
CA ALA A 29 6.34 4.80 -0.83
C ALA A 29 6.73 5.71 0.36
N MET A 30 5.87 5.82 1.38
CA MET A 30 6.17 6.59 2.60
C MET A 30 7.21 5.91 3.49
N PHE A 31 7.41 4.60 3.33
CA PHE A 31 8.36 3.79 4.10
C PHE A 31 9.66 3.49 3.34
N THR A 32 9.68 3.67 2.02
CA THR A 32 10.87 3.43 1.19
C THR A 32 11.72 4.68 1.04
N LYS A 33 13.05 4.55 1.19
CA LYS A 33 13.98 5.64 0.88
C LYS A 33 14.29 5.65 -0.61
N GLY A 34 13.84 6.70 -1.30
CA GLY A 34 14.11 6.91 -2.73
C GLY A 34 13.04 6.31 -3.66
N ASN A 35 13.18 6.58 -4.96
CA ASN A 35 12.22 6.19 -6.00
C ASN A 35 12.56 4.84 -6.64
N ALA A 36 13.08 3.90 -5.83
CA ALA A 36 13.47 2.58 -6.33
C ALA A 36 12.20 1.80 -6.75
N PRO A 37 12.13 1.25 -7.98
CA PRO A 37 11.00 0.44 -8.39
C PRO A 37 10.90 -0.80 -7.51
N VAL A 38 9.80 -0.91 -6.75
CA VAL A 38 9.54 -2.08 -5.93
C VAL A 38 8.80 -3.12 -6.78
N ALA A 39 9.43 -4.27 -7.01
CA ALA A 39 8.78 -5.40 -7.67
C ALA A 39 7.79 -6.06 -6.70
N TRP A 40 6.51 -5.74 -6.85
CA TRP A 40 5.41 -6.30 -6.08
C TRP A 40 5.16 -7.77 -6.44
N ARG A 41 5.89 -8.70 -5.82
CA ARG A 41 5.54 -10.12 -5.90
C ARG A 41 4.26 -10.39 -5.11
N GLY A 42 3.43 -11.32 -5.59
CA GLY A 42 2.12 -11.65 -5.01
C GLY A 42 2.11 -11.79 -3.47
N PRO A 43 3.01 -12.57 -2.86
CA PRO A 43 3.08 -12.71 -1.40
C PRO A 43 3.41 -11.40 -0.65
N MET A 44 4.19 -10.51 -1.25
CA MET A 44 4.59 -9.25 -0.63
C MET A 44 3.45 -8.23 -0.65
N LEU A 45 2.73 -8.14 -1.77
CA LEU A 45 1.52 -7.31 -1.87
C LEU A 45 0.48 -7.75 -0.84
N HIS A 46 0.24 -9.07 -0.73
CA HIS A 46 -0.71 -9.61 0.23
C HIS A 46 -0.35 -9.24 1.67
N ARG A 47 0.92 -9.42 2.06
CA ARG A 47 1.40 -9.02 3.40
C ARG A 47 1.24 -7.53 3.67
N ALA A 48 1.59 -6.68 2.71
CA ALA A 48 1.46 -5.23 2.88
C ALA A 48 -0.01 -4.80 3.05
N LEU A 49 -0.92 -5.39 2.29
CA LEU A 49 -2.36 -5.15 2.45
C LEU A 49 -2.85 -5.60 3.83
N GLN A 50 -2.46 -6.80 4.28
CA GLN A 50 -2.82 -7.28 5.61
C GLN A 50 -2.32 -6.32 6.71
N GLN A 51 -1.08 -5.88 6.62
CA GLN A 51 -0.51 -4.89 7.55
C GLN A 51 -1.30 -3.58 7.54
N PHE A 52 -1.66 -3.05 6.38
CA PHE A 52 -2.41 -1.80 6.29
C PHE A 52 -3.84 -1.91 6.81
N LEU A 53 -4.47 -3.07 6.65
CA LEU A 53 -5.81 -3.30 7.16
C LEU A 53 -5.82 -3.57 8.68
N ALA A 54 -4.78 -4.22 9.21
CA ALA A 54 -4.70 -4.60 10.61
C ALA A 54 -4.12 -3.50 11.50
N ASP A 55 -3.08 -2.81 11.03
CA ASP A 55 -2.21 -2.02 11.91
C ASP A 55 -2.31 -0.52 11.66
N VAL A 56 -3.05 -0.08 10.63
CA VAL A 56 -3.31 1.35 10.41
C VAL A 56 -4.62 1.72 11.10
N TYR A 57 -4.57 2.78 11.90
CA TYR A 57 -5.74 3.32 12.58
C TYR A 57 -6.56 4.17 11.61
N TRP A 58 -7.58 3.55 11.01
CA TRP A 58 -8.50 4.20 10.09
C TRP A 58 -9.67 4.91 10.78
N GLY A 59 -9.86 4.73 12.09
CA GLY A 59 -11.04 5.23 12.81
C GLY A 59 -12.35 4.73 12.20
N GLU A 60 -13.39 5.56 12.24
CA GLU A 60 -14.65 5.30 11.52
C GLU A 60 -14.41 5.40 10.00
N LEU A 61 -14.72 4.33 9.27
CA LEU A 61 -14.38 4.15 7.87
C LEU A 61 -15.61 3.74 7.06
N ASP A 62 -16.12 4.64 6.22
CA ASP A 62 -17.24 4.34 5.30
C ASP A 62 -16.75 3.70 3.99
N VAL A 63 -15.61 4.17 3.49
CA VAL A 63 -15.05 3.77 2.19
C VAL A 63 -13.54 3.65 2.27
N LEU A 64 -13.00 2.57 1.71
CA LEU A 64 -11.57 2.36 1.53
C LEU A 64 -11.24 2.23 0.04
N LEU A 65 -10.42 3.15 -0.48
CA LEU A 65 -9.90 3.06 -1.84
C LEU A 65 -8.52 2.39 -1.84
N LEU A 66 -8.37 1.32 -2.61
CA LEU A 66 -7.13 0.57 -2.75
C LEU A 66 -6.59 0.70 -4.17
N ASP A 67 -5.38 1.23 -4.31
CA ASP A 67 -4.63 1.25 -5.57
C ASP A 67 -3.73 0.01 -5.66
N LEU A 68 -4.21 -1.01 -6.37
CA LEU A 68 -3.49 -2.28 -6.51
C LEU A 68 -2.67 -2.29 -7.80
N PRO A 69 -1.38 -2.71 -7.76
CA PRO A 69 -0.59 -2.86 -8.96
C PRO A 69 -1.20 -3.94 -9.88
N ARG A 70 -1.15 -3.71 -11.20
CA ARG A 70 -1.64 -4.70 -12.18
C ARG A 70 -0.81 -5.98 -12.10
N ALA A 71 -1.46 -7.12 -11.95
CA ALA A 71 -0.80 -8.42 -12.09
C ALA A 71 -0.27 -8.58 -13.54
N PRO A 72 0.95 -9.11 -13.76
CA PRO A 72 1.42 -9.42 -15.10
C PRO A 72 0.51 -10.48 -15.72
N ALA A 73 0.07 -10.26 -16.97
CA ALA A 73 -0.58 -11.30 -17.75
C ALA A 73 0.43 -12.42 -18.00
N THR A 74 0.33 -13.51 -17.25
CA THR A 74 1.02 -14.75 -17.62
C THR A 74 0.42 -15.23 -18.94
N SER A 75 1.11 -14.96 -20.04
CA SER A 75 0.82 -15.65 -21.30
C SER A 75 1.18 -17.13 -21.05
N PRO A 76 0.25 -18.07 -21.27
CA PRO A 76 0.58 -19.48 -21.12
C PRO A 76 1.67 -19.79 -22.14
N SER A 77 2.83 -20.24 -21.65
CA SER A 77 3.88 -20.75 -22.53
C SER A 77 3.25 -21.94 -23.27
N ARG A 78 2.92 -21.72 -24.54
CA ARG A 78 2.46 -22.77 -25.44
C ARG A 78 3.66 -23.69 -25.64
N SER A 79 3.70 -24.78 -24.89
CA SER A 79 4.64 -25.88 -25.12
C SER A 79 4.46 -26.36 -26.55
N ARG A 80 5.37 -25.97 -27.44
CA ARG A 80 5.62 -26.67 -28.69
C ARG A 80 6.71 -27.69 -28.39
N ASN A 81 6.28 -28.93 -28.16
CA ASN A 81 6.80 -30.13 -28.80
C ASN A 81 5.88 -31.29 -28.47
#